data_AF-D0WCS5-F1
#
_entry.id   AF-D0WCS5-F1
#
_cell.length_a   1.000
_cell.length_b   1.000
_cell.length_c   1.000
_cell.angle_alpha   90.00
_cell.angle_beta   90.00
_cell.angle_gamma   90.00
#
_symmetry.space_group_name_H-M   'P 1'
#
loop_
_entity.id
_entity.type
_entity.pdbx_description
1 polymer ?
#
loop_
_entity_poly.entity_id
_entity_poly.type
_entity_poly.pdbx_seq_one_letter_code
_entity_poly.pdbx_strand_id
1 'polypeptide(L)' 'MQYSGTNEFGNETFLVKKRIDDEIYCAQEVWTGRKKMVVKSMWVKKAKKKP' A
#
# COMPACT_ATOMS: atom_id res chain seq x y z
N MET A 1 -2.48 1.46 8.70
CA MET A 1 -3.37 1.05 7.60
C MET A 1 -4.56 1.98 7.64
N GLN A 2 -4.79 2.80 6.61
CA GLN A 2 -5.89 3.77 6.62
C GLN A 2 -7.13 3.27 5.87
N TYR A 3 -6.99 2.28 4.99
CA TYR A 3 -8.11 1.68 4.26
C TYR A 3 -7.84 0.19 4.04
N SER A 4 -8.83 -0.63 4.37
CA SER A 4 -8.86 -2.07 4.10
C SER A 4 -10.24 -2.47 3.61
N GLY A 5 -10.32 -3.41 2.68
CA GLY A 5 -11.59 -3.95 2.19
C GLY A 5 -11.41 -5.23 1.39
N THR A 6 -12.48 -5.97 1.19
CA THR A 6 -12.46 -7.24 0.45
C THR A 6 -12.75 -7.00 -1.02
N ASN A 7 -11.97 -7.61 -1.92
CA ASN A 7 -12.27 -7.57 -3.36
C ASN A 7 -13.34 -8.60 -3.77
N GLU A 8 -13.72 -8.59 -5.04
CA GLU A 8 -14.73 -9.51 -5.62
C GLU A 8 -14.39 -11.01 -5.47
N PHE A 9 -13.13 -11.34 -5.20
CA PHE A 9 -12.64 -12.71 -5.00
C PHE A 9 -12.50 -13.10 -3.52
N GLY A 10 -12.97 -12.26 -2.59
CA GLY A 10 -12.86 -12.55 -1.15
C GLY A 10 -11.47 -12.26 -0.54
N ASN A 11 -10.56 -11.63 -1.29
CA ASN A 11 -9.22 -11.30 -0.78
C ASN A 11 -9.20 -9.95 -0.08
N GLU A 12 -8.41 -9.85 0.99
CA GLU A 12 -8.21 -8.60 1.70
C GLU A 12 -7.31 -7.68 0.87
N THR A 13 -7.69 -6.42 0.78
CA THR A 13 -6.91 -5.38 0.12
C THR A 13 -6.58 -4.28 1.12
N PHE A 14 -5.35 -3.78 1.06
CA PHE A 14 -4.85 -2.77 1.98
C PHE A 14 -4.19 -1.63 1.21
N LEU A 15 -4.52 -0.38 1.58
CA LEU A 15 -3.71 0.77 1.18
C LEU A 15 -2.60 0.98 2.22
N VAL A 16 -1.38 0.73 1.78
CA VAL A 16 -0.15 0.85 2.57
C VAL A 16 0.55 2.13 2.16
N LYS A 17 0.82 3.00 3.13
CA LYS A 17 1.64 4.20 2.97
C LYS A 17 2.87 4.06 3.85
N LYS A 18 4.05 4.05 3.24
CA LYS A 18 5.35 3.99 3.93
C LYS A 18 6.19 5.19 3.53
N ARG A 19 6.97 5.70 4.48
CA ARG A 19 8.03 6.67 4.20
C ARG A 19 9.36 5.93 4.31
N ILE A 20 10.17 6.04 3.27
CA ILE A 20 11.53 5.50 3.22
C ILE A 20 12.39 6.66 2.74
N ASP A 21 13.34 7.10 3.56
CA ASP A 21 14.17 8.27 3.30
C ASP A 21 13.35 9.54 2.94
N ASP A 22 13.67 10.15 1.79
CA ASP A 22 13.00 11.30 1.21
C ASP A 22 11.87 10.89 0.26
N GLU A 23 11.40 9.64 0.32
CA GLU A 23 10.33 9.13 -0.54
C GLU A 23 9.14 8.61 0.27
N ILE A 24 7.95 8.80 -0.31
CA ILE A 24 6.68 8.29 0.21
C ILE A 24 6.14 7.30 -0.81
N TYR A 25 6.02 6.06 -0.35
CA TYR A 25 5.52 4.92 -1.08
C TYR A 25 4.06 4.68 -0.69
N CYS A 26 3.18 4.66 -1.67
CA CYS A 26 1.78 4.26 -1.52
C CYS A 26 1.54 3.03 -2.37
N ALA A 27 1.14 1.92 -1.78
CA ALA A 27 0.85 0.68 -2.49
C ALA A 27 -0.52 0.14 -2.10
N GLN A 28 -1.24 -0.41 -3.07
CA GLN A 28 -2.38 -1.28 -2.80
C GLN A 28 -1.90 -2.73 -2.80
N GLU A 29 -1.95 -3.38 -1.65
CA GLU A 29 -1.58 -4.78 -1.50
C GLU A 29 -2.81 -5.66 -1.45
N VAL A 30 -2.73 -6.84 -2.05
CA VAL A 30 -3.76 -7.90 -1.94
C VAL A 30 -3.18 -9.05 -1.15
N TRP A 31 -3.96 -9.52 -0.19
CA TRP A 31 -3.61 -10.55 0.77
C TRP A 31 -4.69 -11.63 0.81
N THR A 32 -4.27 -12.87 1.01
CA THR A 32 -5.17 -14.00 1.28
C THR A 32 -4.81 -14.54 2.66
N GLY A 33 -5.63 -14.19 3.66
CA GLY A 33 -5.28 -14.40 5.06
C GLY A 33 -3.97 -13.72 5.44
N ARG A 34 -3.00 -14.46 5.98
CA ARG A 34 -1.70 -13.92 6.42
C ARG A 34 -0.64 -13.82 5.32
N LYS A 35 -0.97 -14.17 4.07
CA LYS A 35 -0.01 -14.20 2.96
C LYS A 35 -0.23 -13.01 2.02
N LYS A 36 0.80 -12.22 1.80
CA LYS A 36 0.83 -11.20 0.73
C LYS A 36 0.91 -11.88 -0.62
N MET A 37 -0.05 -11.58 -1.50
CA MET A 37 -0.11 -12.17 -2.84
C MET A 37 0.53 -11.26 -3.88
N VAL A 38 0.06 -10.02 -3.98
CA VAL A 38 0.48 -9.09 -5.05
C VAL A 38 0.33 -7.63 -4.64
N VAL A 39 1.08 -6.75 -5.29
CA VAL A 39 0.86 -5.30 -5.27
C VAL A 39 0.06 -4.93 -6.51
N LYS A 40 -1.18 -4.45 -6.33
CA LYS A 40 -2.09 -4.08 -7.43
C LYS A 40 -1.71 -2.75 -8.08
N SER A 41 -1.29 -1.77 -7.27
CA SER A 41 -0.84 -0.47 -7.75
C SER A 41 0.17 0.13 -6.78
N MET A 42 1.11 0.92 -7.29
CA MET A 42 2.16 1.55 -6.49
C MET A 42 2.47 2.95 -7.02
N TRP A 43 2.57 3.90 -6.10
CA TRP A 43 2.90 5.29 -6.37
C TRP A 43 4.04 5.71 -5.46
N VAL A 44 5.03 6.37 -6.03
CA VAL A 44 6.15 6.94 -5.27
C VAL A 44 6.12 8.45 -5.47
N LYS A 45 6.23 9.20 -4.38
CA LYS A 45 6.41 10.64 -4.42
C LYS A 45 7.59 11.04 -3.56
N LYS A 46 8.42 11.96 -4.04
CA LYS A 46 9.43 12.59 -3.19
C LYS A 46 8.72 13.38 -2.08
N ALA A 47 9.09 13.11 -0.84
CA ALA A 47 8.76 13.94 0.29
C ALA A 47 9.45 15.30 0.08
N LYS A 48 8.67 16.38 0.13
CA LYS A 48 9.27 17.72 0.20
C LYS A 48 10.18 17.73 1.43
N LYS A 49 11.48 18.03 1.25
CA LYS A 49 12.33 18.42 2.38
C LYS A 49 11.64 19.61 3.03
N LYS A 50 11.28 19.49 4.30
CA LYS A 50 10.88 20.66 5.07
C LYS A 50 12.10 21.60 5.07
N PRO A 51 11.93 22.89 4.74
CA PRO A 51 13.01 23.87 4.88
C PRO A 51 13.48 23.94 6.33
#